data_AF-A0A1V4JQ04-F1
#
_entry.id   AF-A0A1V4JQ04-F1
#
_cell.length_a   1.000
_cell.length_b   1.000
_cell.length_c   1.000
_cell.angle_alpha   90.00
_cell.angle_beta   90.00
_cell.angle_gamma   90.00
#
_symmetry.space_group_name_H-M   'P 1'
#
loop_
_entity.id
_entity.type
_entity.pdbx_description
1 polymer ?
#
loop_
_entity_poly.entity_id
_entity_poly.type
_entity_poly.pdbx_seq_one_letter_code
_entity_poly.pdbx_strand_id
1 'polypeptide(L)'
;MTPQSRKPPKPLAVNTADNYGMDLNSDDSTDDESHPRKPIPAWATGSQLRQAVLQQYRHPPSLRALFGAIAVPRLESIFRKSKPRYFKRTSSAVWSSPPFPGARPALALPHAPRK
;
A
#
# COMPACT_ATOMS: atom_id res chain seq x y z
N MET A 1 3.58 38.39 22.35
CA MET A 1 4.86 38.05 21.68
C MET A 1 5.27 36.66 22.14
N THR A 2 5.12 35.65 21.29
CA THR A 2 5.57 34.26 21.56
C THR A 2 6.67 33.93 20.56
N PRO A 3 7.82 33.39 21.00
CA PRO A 3 8.91 33.09 20.08
C PRO A 3 8.57 31.84 19.27
N GLN A 4 8.59 31.97 17.95
CA GLN A 4 8.50 30.85 17.03
C GLN A 4 9.79 30.03 17.13
N SER A 5 9.73 28.86 17.79
CA SER A 5 10.83 27.90 17.78
C SER A 5 11.02 27.39 16.35
N ARG A 6 12.09 27.82 15.69
CA ARG A 6 12.52 27.26 14.40
C ARG A 6 12.95 25.81 14.64
N LYS A 7 12.08 24.87 14.28
CA LYS A 7 12.47 23.45 14.23
C LYS A 7 13.57 23.31 13.17
N PRO A 8 14.67 22.57 13.45
CA PRO A 8 15.67 22.32 12.43
C PRO A 8 15.02 21.59 11.25
N PRO A 9 15.41 21.90 10.01
CA PRO A 9 14.92 21.16 8.85
C PRO A 9 15.30 19.69 9.06
N LYS A 10 14.28 18.84 9.18
CA LYS A 10 14.48 17.39 9.10
C LYS A 10 15.15 17.15 7.75
N PRO A 11 16.18 16.30 7.65
CA PRO A 11 16.73 15.92 6.35
C PRO A 11 15.58 15.29 5.57
N LEU A 12 15.01 16.06 4.66
CA LEU A 12 14.06 15.59 3.68
C LEU A 12 14.80 14.47 2.95
N ALA A 13 14.24 13.26 2.96
CA ALA A 13 14.79 12.15 2.20
C ALA A 13 15.07 12.68 0.79
N VAL A 14 16.37 12.77 0.45
CA VAL A 14 16.82 13.47 -0.74
C VAL A 14 16.09 12.88 -1.93
N ASN A 15 15.36 13.73 -2.65
CA ASN A 15 14.79 13.39 -3.96
C ASN A 15 15.95 12.95 -4.85
N THR A 16 16.13 11.64 -4.96
CA THR A 16 17.18 11.01 -5.78
C THR A 16 16.49 10.52 -7.05
N ALA A 17 17.23 10.26 -8.14
CA ALA A 17 16.66 9.66 -9.35
C ALA A 17 15.70 8.49 -9.01
N ASP A 18 16.11 7.60 -8.10
CA ASP A 18 15.36 6.40 -7.72
C ASP A 18 14.45 6.55 -6.49
N ASN A 19 14.44 7.70 -5.81
CA ASN A 19 13.63 7.92 -4.62
C ASN A 19 12.75 9.16 -4.80
N TYR A 20 11.44 8.94 -4.90
CA TYR A 20 10.46 10.03 -5.07
C TYR A 20 10.22 10.82 -3.80
N GLY A 21 10.76 10.37 -2.65
CA GLY A 21 10.52 10.95 -1.35
C GLY A 21 9.04 10.88 -0.98
N MET A 22 8.67 10.14 0.06
CA MET A 22 7.33 10.39 0.63
C MET A 22 7.37 11.78 1.23
N ASP A 23 6.79 12.76 0.55
CA ASP A 23 6.58 14.04 1.17
C ASP A 23 5.49 13.83 2.24
N LEU A 24 5.88 13.98 3.51
CA LEU A 24 4.94 13.80 4.63
C LEU A 24 4.00 14.99 4.78
N ASN A 25 3.82 15.76 3.71
CA ASN A 25 2.94 16.90 3.64
C ASN A 25 1.52 16.33 3.54
N SER A 26 0.68 16.66 4.52
CA SER A 26 -0.73 16.23 4.53
C SER A 26 -1.62 17.11 3.66
N ASP A 27 -1.01 18.07 2.96
CA ASP A 27 -1.68 18.87 1.94
C ASP A 27 -1.67 17.98 0.69
N ASP A 28 -2.85 17.65 0.18
CA ASP A 28 -3.14 16.71 -0.92
C ASP A 28 -2.61 17.23 -2.27
N SER A 29 -1.35 17.65 -2.28
CA SER A 29 -0.57 17.94 -3.48
C SER A 29 -0.12 16.61 -4.04
N THR A 30 -1.06 15.86 -4.60
CA THR A 30 -0.74 14.79 -5.54
C THR A 30 0.25 15.31 -6.58
N ASP A 31 1.13 14.43 -7.07
CA ASP A 31 1.98 14.72 -8.23
C ASP A 31 1.11 15.35 -9.32
N ASP A 32 1.47 16.54 -9.81
CA ASP A 32 0.75 17.15 -10.91
C ASP A 32 0.98 16.26 -12.12
N GLU A 33 -0.02 15.44 -12.47
CA GLU A 33 0.02 14.50 -13.59
C GLU A 33 0.32 15.21 -14.93
N SER A 34 0.09 16.53 -15.01
CA SER A 34 0.46 17.35 -16.17
C SER A 34 1.93 17.78 -16.17
N HIS A 35 2.57 17.78 -15.01
CA HIS A 35 3.97 18.20 -14.79
C HIS A 35 4.69 17.21 -13.87
N PRO A 36 4.99 15.99 -14.34
CA PRO A 36 5.62 14.97 -13.52
C PRO A 36 6.95 15.49 -12.94
N ARG A 37 7.12 15.34 -11.63
CA ARG A 37 8.31 15.85 -10.91
C ARG A 37 9.64 15.26 -11.40
N LYS A 38 9.59 14.12 -12.09
CA LYS A 38 10.74 13.45 -12.70
C LYS A 38 10.43 13.02 -14.13
N PRO A 39 11.44 12.97 -15.02
CA PRO A 39 11.25 12.38 -16.33
C PRO A 39 10.83 10.90 -16.20
N ILE A 40 9.89 10.49 -17.04
CA ILE A 40 9.42 9.10 -17.08
C ILE A 40 10.59 8.21 -17.52
N PRO A 41 10.95 7.15 -16.75
CA PRO A 41 12.04 6.28 -17.14
C PRO A 41 11.70 5.47 -18.39
N ALA A 42 12.71 5.09 -19.17
CA ALA A 42 12.52 4.42 -20.46
C ALA A 42 11.67 3.14 -20.39
N TRP A 43 11.80 2.36 -19.30
CA TRP A 43 11.04 1.13 -19.10
C TRP A 43 9.54 1.37 -18.87
N ALA A 44 9.17 2.58 -18.42
CA ALA A 44 7.80 2.97 -18.09
C ALA A 44 7.10 3.72 -19.25
N THR A 45 7.70 3.76 -20.45
CA THR A 45 7.12 4.46 -21.61
C THR A 45 7.22 3.66 -22.90
N GLY A 46 6.30 3.97 -23.83
CA GLY A 46 6.34 3.52 -25.23
C GLY A 46 6.45 2.00 -25.43
N SER A 47 7.37 1.61 -26.30
CA SER A 47 7.55 0.21 -26.73
C SER A 47 8.11 -0.68 -25.62
N GLN A 48 9.00 -0.17 -24.76
CA GLN A 48 9.61 -0.95 -23.70
C GLN A 48 8.57 -1.42 -22.67
N LEU A 49 7.69 -0.52 -22.24
CA LEU A 49 6.57 -0.87 -21.35
C LEU A 49 5.65 -1.91 -22.00
N ARG A 50 5.26 -1.69 -23.26
CA ARG A 50 4.39 -2.62 -24.00
C ARG A 50 5.02 -4.02 -24.10
N GLN A 51 6.31 -4.10 -24.41
CA GLN A 51 7.03 -5.37 -24.47
C GLN A 51 7.08 -6.03 -23.09
N ALA A 52 7.40 -5.30 -22.02
CA ALA A 52 7.46 -5.83 -20.66
C ALA A 52 6.10 -6.40 -20.20
N VAL A 53 5.00 -5.67 -20.45
CA VAL A 53 3.64 -6.14 -20.11
C VAL A 53 3.26 -7.40 -20.89
N LEU A 54 3.56 -7.45 -22.19
CA LEU A 54 3.30 -8.64 -23.01
C LEU A 54 4.11 -9.85 -22.53
N GLN A 55 5.36 -9.64 -22.11
CA GLN A 55 6.19 -10.70 -21.54
C GLN A 55 5.62 -11.21 -20.21
N GLN A 56 5.24 -10.30 -19.29
CA GLN A 56 4.62 -10.67 -18.02
C GLN A 56 3.30 -11.44 -18.22
N TYR A 57 2.51 -11.06 -19.23
CA TYR A 57 1.27 -11.75 -19.56
C TYR A 57 1.51 -13.16 -20.10
N ARG A 58 2.51 -13.33 -20.98
CA ARG A 58 2.86 -14.63 -21.58
C ARG A 58 3.54 -15.58 -20.60
N HIS A 59 4.31 -15.02 -19.66
CA HIS A 59 5.09 -15.77 -18.68
C HIS A 59 4.76 -15.28 -17.26
N PRO A 60 3.56 -15.61 -16.74
CA PRO A 60 3.15 -15.14 -15.43
C PRO A 60 4.02 -15.78 -14.33
N PRO A 61 4.69 -14.98 -13.49
CA PRO A 61 5.45 -15.51 -12.37
C PRO A 61 4.52 -16.01 -11.26
N SER A 62 5.03 -16.90 -10.39
CA SER A 62 4.32 -17.30 -9.18
C SER A 62 4.25 -16.13 -8.20
N LEU A 63 3.10 -15.44 -8.15
CA LEU A 63 2.89 -14.29 -7.25
C LEU A 63 3.07 -14.66 -5.78
N ARG A 64 2.69 -15.88 -5.40
CA ARG A 64 2.87 -16.36 -4.02
C ARG A 64 4.33 -16.60 -3.67
N ALA A 65 5.16 -17.03 -4.63
CA ALA A 65 6.61 -17.16 -4.41
C ALA A 65 7.30 -15.79 -4.40
N LEU A 66 6.83 -14.85 -5.23
CA LEU A 66 7.43 -13.53 -5.37
C LEU A 66 7.10 -12.61 -4.18
N PHE A 67 5.84 -12.61 -3.71
CA PHE A 67 5.34 -11.67 -2.70
C PHE A 67 4.92 -12.34 -1.38
N GLY A 68 4.81 -13.67 -1.33
CA GLY A 68 4.39 -14.37 -0.12
C GLY A 68 2.92 -14.16 0.25
N ALA A 69 2.60 -14.40 1.52
CA ALA A 69 1.26 -14.14 2.06
C ALA A 69 1.11 -12.67 2.48
N ILE A 70 -0.03 -12.07 2.18
CA ILE A 70 -0.33 -10.69 2.57
C ILE A 70 -0.52 -10.64 4.09
N ALA A 71 0.36 -9.90 4.77
CA ALA A 71 0.28 -9.71 6.21
C ALA A 71 -0.88 -8.79 6.60
N VAL A 72 -1.52 -9.07 7.73
CA VAL A 72 -2.58 -8.19 8.27
C VAL A 72 -1.94 -6.85 8.70
N PRO A 73 -2.37 -5.71 8.15
CA PRO A 73 -1.79 -4.43 8.48
C PRO A 73 -2.12 -4.03 9.92
N ARG A 74 -1.09 -3.84 10.74
CA ARG A 74 -1.23 -3.28 12.09
C ARG A 74 -1.12 -1.76 12.03
N LEU A 75 -2.26 -1.08 12.11
CA LEU A 75 -2.31 0.38 12.01
C LEU A 75 -1.46 1.07 13.09
N GLU A 76 -1.32 0.46 14.26
CA GLU A 76 -0.48 0.99 15.33
C GLU A 76 1.01 1.02 14.96
N SER A 77 1.52 -0.01 14.30
CA SER A 77 2.92 -0.05 13.88
C SER A 77 3.18 0.85 12.68
N ILE A 78 2.21 0.95 11.77
CA ILE A 78 2.31 1.80 10.58
C ILE A 78 2.32 3.28 10.98
N PHE A 79 1.39 3.70 11.82
CA PHE A 79 1.24 5.10 12.21
C PHE A 79 1.98 5.49 13.49
N ARG A 80 2.58 4.52 14.20
CA ARG A 80 3.24 4.71 15.51
C ARG A 80 2.33 5.43 16.52
N LYS A 81 1.03 5.14 16.46
CA LYS A 81 -0.02 5.74 17.29
C LYS A 81 -1.03 4.65 17.62
N SER A 82 -1.56 4.65 18.85
CA SER A 82 -2.72 3.84 19.19
C SER A 82 -3.96 4.72 19.17
N LYS A 83 -4.98 4.31 18.42
CA LYS A 83 -6.29 4.97 18.37
C LYS A 83 -7.37 3.91 18.57
N PRO A 84 -8.41 4.16 19.39
CA PRO A 84 -9.52 3.21 19.55
C PRO A 84 -10.17 2.81 18.21
N ARG A 85 -10.20 3.73 17.24
CA ARG A 85 -10.73 3.48 15.90
C ARG A 85 -9.98 2.36 15.15
N TYR A 86 -8.69 2.14 15.42
CA TYR A 86 -7.92 1.08 14.75
C TYR A 86 -8.41 -0.33 15.11
N PHE A 87 -9.04 -0.48 16.27
CA PHE A 87 -9.58 -1.75 16.76
C PHE A 87 -11.09 -1.89 16.56
N LYS A 88 -11.80 -0.77 16.40
CA LYS A 88 -13.24 -0.78 16.11
C LYS A 88 -13.45 -1.20 14.66
N ARG A 89 -14.06 -2.37 14.47
CA ARG A 89 -14.39 -2.94 13.16
C ARG A 89 -15.90 -2.98 12.94
N THR A 90 -16.33 -2.79 11.69
CA THR A 90 -17.73 -2.94 11.25
C THR A 90 -17.86 -4.13 10.30
N SER A 91 -19.01 -4.35 9.67
CA SER A 91 -19.24 -5.50 8.77
C SER A 91 -18.21 -5.65 7.64
N SER A 92 -17.55 -4.57 7.21
CA SER A 92 -16.45 -4.60 6.21
C SER A 92 -15.24 -5.42 6.64
N ALA A 93 -15.16 -5.76 7.94
CA ALA A 93 -14.11 -6.58 8.51
C ALA A 93 -14.32 -8.08 8.37
N VAL A 94 -15.56 -8.49 8.08
CA VAL A 94 -16.00 -9.88 8.10
C VAL A 94 -16.13 -10.35 6.66
N TRP A 95 -15.20 -11.18 6.21
CA TRP A 95 -15.17 -11.76 4.88
C TRP A 95 -15.60 -13.22 4.97
N SER A 96 -16.66 -13.59 4.26
CA SER A 96 -17.18 -14.97 4.21
C SER A 96 -16.47 -15.84 3.15
N SER A 97 -15.86 -15.21 2.15
CA SER A 97 -15.01 -15.87 1.17
C SER A 97 -13.56 -15.91 1.65
N PRO A 98 -12.81 -16.96 1.26
CA PRO A 98 -11.39 -16.99 1.56
C PRO A 98 -10.61 -15.94 0.75
N PRO A 99 -9.46 -15.46 1.27
CA PRO A 99 -8.70 -14.38 0.65
C PRO A 99 -8.06 -14.76 -0.70
N PHE A 100 -7.94 -16.05 -1.01
CA PHE A 100 -7.38 -16.53 -2.28
C PHE A 100 -8.13 -17.78 -2.78
N PRO A 101 -8.28 -17.96 -4.10
CA PRO A 101 -8.75 -19.20 -4.69
C PRO A 101 -7.88 -20.38 -4.20
N GLY A 102 -8.49 -21.38 -3.58
CA GLY A 102 -7.79 -22.55 -3.02
C GLY A 102 -7.42 -22.47 -1.54
N ALA A 103 -7.57 -21.31 -0.89
CA ALA A 103 -7.57 -21.24 0.56
C ALA A 103 -8.94 -21.74 1.06
N ARG A 104 -9.14 -23.04 1.25
CA ARG A 104 -10.39 -23.52 1.87
C ARG A 104 -10.50 -22.90 3.28
N PRO A 105 -11.61 -22.25 3.66
CA PRO A 105 -11.80 -21.85 5.03
C PRO A 105 -11.93 -23.11 5.88
N ALA A 106 -11.02 -23.30 6.84
CA ALA A 106 -11.02 -24.45 7.75
C ALA A 106 -12.14 -24.38 8.82
N LEU A 107 -13.13 -23.50 8.67
CA LEU A 107 -14.13 -23.22 9.70
C LEU A 107 -15.53 -23.05 9.09
N ALA A 108 -16.08 -24.16 8.58
CA ALA A 108 -17.52 -24.36 8.58
C ALA A 108 -17.87 -25.07 9.89
N LEU A 109 -18.10 -24.31 10.97
CA LEU A 109 -18.81 -24.82 12.14
C LEU A 109 -20.31 -24.55 11.93
N PRO A 110 -21.19 -25.55 12.07
CA PRO A 110 -22.61 -25.39 11.83
C PRO A 110 -23.24 -24.49 12.91
N HIS A 111 -24.11 -23.62 12.43
CA HIS A 111 -24.95 -22.74 13.23
C HIS A 111 -25.85 -23.59 14.14
N ALA A 112 -25.66 -23.52 15.46
CA ALA A 112 -26.60 -24.08 16.43
C ALA A 112 -27.70 -23.04 16.73
N PRO A 113 -29.00 -23.40 16.67
CA PRO A 113 -30.08 -22.51 17.07
C PRO A 113 -30.07 -22.34 18.59
N ARG A 114 -30.11 -21.08 19.04
CA ARG A 114 -30.39 -20.76 20.45
C ARG A 114 -31.86 -21.05 20.73
N LYS A 115 -32.13 -21.87 21.75
CA LYS A 115 -33.42 -21.92 22.45
C LYS A 115 -33.49 -20.78 23.46
#